data_AF-A0A0A9HMI6-F1
#
_entry.id   AF-A0A0A9HMI6-F1
#
_cell.length_a   1.000
_cell.length_b   1.000
_cell.length_c   1.000
_cell.angle_alpha   90.00
_cell.angle_beta   90.00
_cell.angle_gamma   90.00
#
_symmetry.space_group_name_H-M   'P 1'
#
loop_
_entity.id
_entity.type
_entity.pdbx_description
1 polymer ?
#
loop_
_entity_poly.entity_id
_entity_poly.type
_entity_poly.pdbx_seq_one_letter_code
_entity_poly.pdbx_strand_id
1 'polypeptide(L)' 'MSTFLKIFLVEKQVDFICLQETIKCDYSNFFLRKFDPANLFLWNWIPSRGRAGGMLCGIRQENLNVISIQTGILPPFFNN' A
#
# COMPACT_ATOMS: atom_id res chain seq x y z
N MET A 1 -10.53 10.93 5.01
CA MET A 1 -9.47 10.26 4.20
C MET A 1 -9.85 8.85 3.74
N SER A 2 -10.21 7.90 4.62
CA SER A 2 -10.47 6.49 4.21
C SER A 2 -11.62 6.32 3.21
N THR A 3 -12.66 7.15 3.31
CA THR A 3 -13.82 7.12 2.39
C THR A 3 -13.44 7.47 0.96
N PHE A 4 -12.52 8.41 0.76
CA PHE A 4 -12.05 8.80 -0.57
C PHE A 4 -11.33 7.64 -1.26
N LEU A 5 -10.38 7.00 -0.56
CA LEU A 5 -9.67 5.84 -1.10
C LEU A 5 -10.61 4.70 -1.43
N LYS A 6 -11.57 4.40 -0.55
CA LYS A 6 -12.58 3.37 -0.81
C LYS A 6 -13.39 3.68 -2.07
N ILE A 7 -13.89 4.89 -2.21
CA ILE A 7 -14.67 5.32 -3.38
C ILE A 7 -13.81 5.23 -4.64
N PHE A 8 -12.58 5.74 -4.58
CA PHE A 8 -11.64 5.70 -5.70
C PHE A 8 -11.36 4.26 -6.19
N LEU A 9 -11.13 3.32 -5.26
CA LEU A 9 -10.87 1.92 -5.60
C LEU A 9 -12.06 1.26 -6.33
N VAL A 10 -13.29 1.61 -5.94
CA VAL A 10 -14.53 1.07 -6.53
C VAL A 10 -14.84 1.73 -7.86
N GLU A 11 -14.83 3.07 -7.92
CA GLU A 11 -15.22 3.84 -9.11
C GLU A 11 -14.25 3.63 -10.27
N LYS A 12 -12.95 3.59 -9.98
CA LYS A 12 -11.93 3.43 -11.02
C LYS A 12 -11.67 1.98 -11.39
N GLN A 13 -12.31 1.03 -10.70
CA GLN A 13 -12.12 -0.41 -10.89
C GLN A 13 -10.64 -0.79 -11.03
N VAL A 14 -9.80 -0.21 -10.18
CA VAL A 14 -8.35 -0.39 -10.33
C VAL A 14 -7.96 -1.82 -10.00
N ASP A 15 -7.05 -2.36 -10.80
CA ASP A 15 -6.37 -3.63 -10.54
C ASP A 15 -5.12 -3.44 -9.66
N PHE A 16 -4.55 -2.23 -9.69
CA PHE A 16 -3.35 -1.88 -8.95
C PHE A 16 -3.40 -0.45 -8.41
N ILE A 17 -2.92 -0.27 -7.18
CA ILE A 17 -2.79 1.04 -6.54
C ILE A 17 -1.46 1.16 -5.79
N CYS A 18 -0.84 2.34 -5.85
CA CYS A 18 0.32 2.70 -5.06
C CYS A 18 0.12 4.08 -4.44
N LEU A 19 0.35 4.18 -3.13
CA LEU A 19 0.35 5.42 -2.38
C LEU A 19 1.78 5.66 -1.88
N GLN A 20 2.37 6.79 -2.26
CA GLN A 20 3.70 7.21 -1.83
C GLN A 20 3.61 8.20 -0.66
N GLU A 21 4.75 8.51 -0.04
CA GLU A 21 4.88 9.42 1.10
C GLU A 21 4.04 9.01 2.32
N THR A 22 3.90 7.70 2.55
CA THR A 22 3.11 7.24 3.68
C THR A 22 3.88 7.32 4.98
N ILE A 23 3.37 8.02 5.98
CA ILE A 23 4.09 8.24 7.26
C ILE A 23 4.11 6.96 8.15
N LYS A 24 3.25 5.97 7.88
CA LYS A 24 3.13 4.78 8.72
C LYS A 24 4.24 3.75 8.48
N CYS A 25 4.77 3.24 9.59
CA CYS A 25 5.69 2.11 9.58
C CYS A 25 4.98 0.75 9.48
N ASP A 26 3.74 0.66 9.99
CA ASP A 26 2.98 -0.58 10.02
C ASP A 26 1.51 -0.37 9.66
N TYR A 27 0.95 -1.35 8.97
CA TYR A 27 -0.41 -1.38 8.45
C TYR A 27 -1.12 -2.62 8.99
N SER A 28 -1.87 -2.44 10.08
CA SER A 28 -2.70 -3.51 10.61
C SER A 28 -3.84 -3.86 9.65
N ASN A 29 -4.26 -5.13 9.67
CA ASN A 29 -5.44 -5.58 8.92
C ASN A 29 -6.69 -4.74 9.22
N PHE A 30 -6.87 -4.31 10.47
CA PHE A 30 -7.96 -3.42 10.84
C PHE A 30 -7.91 -2.07 10.11
N PHE A 31 -6.71 -1.53 9.91
CA PHE A 31 -6.55 -0.29 9.16
C PHE A 31 -6.83 -0.48 7.67
N LEU A 32 -6.30 -1.54 7.05
CA LEU A 32 -6.53 -1.86 5.64
C LEU A 32 -8.03 -2.06 5.34
N ARG A 33 -8.74 -2.75 6.23
CA ARG A 33 -10.19 -2.97 6.14
C ARG A 33 -11.03 -1.69 6.13
N LYS A 34 -10.48 -0.53 6.52
CA LYS A 34 -11.22 0.75 6.46
C LYS A 34 -11.48 1.21 5.02
N PHE A 35 -10.59 0.87 4.09
CA PHE A 35 -10.73 1.23 2.68
C PHE A 35 -10.86 0.01 1.76
N ASP A 36 -10.43 -1.16 2.21
CA ASP A 36 -10.65 -2.46 1.56
C ASP A 36 -11.39 -3.43 2.51
N PRO A 37 -12.68 -3.22 2.80
CA PRO A 37 -13.42 -4.05 3.75
C PRO A 37 -13.63 -5.48 3.24
N ALA A 38 -13.71 -5.66 1.93
CA ALA A 38 -13.91 -6.95 1.28
C ALA A 38 -12.60 -7.74 1.09
N ASN A 39 -11.45 -7.15 1.46
CA ASN A 39 -10.13 -7.77 1.34
C ASN A 39 -9.85 -8.26 -0.09
N LEU A 40 -10.17 -7.42 -1.07
CA LEU A 40 -10.03 -7.72 -2.50
C LEU A 40 -8.59 -7.53 -2.98
N PHE A 41 -7.79 -6.80 -2.21
CA PHE A 41 -6.43 -6.44 -2.57
C PHE A 41 -5.42 -7.17 -1.67
N LEU A 42 -4.36 -7.67 -2.29
CA LEU A 42 -3.12 -8.02 -1.61
C LEU A 42 -2.36 -6.73 -1.35
N TRP A 43 -2.23 -6.37 -0.07
CA TRP A 43 -1.50 -5.19 0.36
C TRP A 43 -0.06 -5.52 0.70
N ASN A 44 0.85 -4.69 0.23
CA ASN A 44 2.26 -4.72 0.59
C ASN A 44 2.75 -3.29 0.81
N TRP A 45 3.66 -3.09 1.77
CA TRP A 45 4.18 -1.75 2.04
C TRP A 45 5.68 -1.75 2.30
N ILE A 46 6.27 -0.59 2.06
CA ILE A 46 7.59 -0.23 2.54
C ILE A 46 7.37 0.75 3.70
N PRO A 47 7.84 0.42 4.92
CA PRO A 47 7.68 1.30 6.06
C PRO A 47 8.41 2.62 5.84
N SER A 48 7.87 3.71 6.38
CA SER A 48 8.62 4.96 6.50
C SER A 48 9.88 4.77 7.35
N ARG A 49 10.97 5.44 6.98
CA ARG A 49 12.24 5.42 7.72
C ARG A 49 12.77 6.83 7.88
N GLY A 50 12.75 7.35 9.11
CA GLY A 50 13.21 8.71 9.40
C GLY A 50 12.37 9.77 8.68
N ARG A 51 13.02 10.59 7.85
CA ARG A 51 12.36 11.62 7.01
C ARG A 51 11.86 11.09 5.66
N ALA A 52 12.24 9.87 5.27
CA ALA A 52 11.77 9.26 4.04
C ALA A 52 10.38 8.64 4.27
N GLY A 53 9.39 9.10 3.50
CA GLY A 53 8.06 8.51 3.48
C GLY A 53 8.10 7.04 3.04
N GLY A 54 7.08 6.29 3.46
CA GLY A 54 6.86 4.92 3.04
C GLY A 54 6.06 4.83 1.74
N MET A 55 5.77 3.60 1.35
CA MET A 55 4.93 3.31 0.19
C MET A 55 3.94 2.20 0.55
N LEU A 56 2.67 2.35 0.17
CA LEU A 56 1.63 1.33 0.30
C LEU A 56 1.13 0.94 -1.08
N CYS A 57 1.25 -0.34 -1.42
CA CYS A 57 0.84 -0.93 -2.68
C CYS A 57 -0.30 -1.92 -2.45
N GLY A 58 -1.28 -1.94 -3.36
CA GLY A 58 -2.39 -2.90 -3.35
C GLY A 58 -2.58 -3.51 -4.74
N ILE A 59 -2.72 -4.83 -4.82
CA ILE A 59 -2.97 -5.57 -6.06
C ILE A 59 -4.28 -6.37 -5.94
N ARG A 60 -5.23 -6.16 -6.84
CA ARG A 60 -6.53 -6.86 -6.84
C ARG A 60 -6.34 -8.34 -7.17
N GLN A 61 -6.74 -9.21 -6.25
CA GLN A 61 -6.48 -10.66 -6.36
C GLN A 61 -7.45 -11.38 -7.30
N GLU A 62 -8.61 -10.80 -7.59
CA GLU A 62 -9.59 -11.39 -8.52
C GLU A 62 -9.07 -11.44 -9.95
N ASN A 63 -8.30 -10.42 -10.36
CA ASN A 63 -7.84 -10.25 -11.74
C ASN A 63 -6.35 -10.58 -11.91
N LEU A 64 -5.56 -10.46 -10.85
CA LEU A 64 -4.11 -10.59 -10.90
C LEU A 64 -3.60 -11.55 -9.82
N ASN A 65 -2.74 -12.48 -10.22
CA ASN A 65 -2.02 -13.33 -9.29
C ASN A 65 -0.60 -12.79 -9.07
N VAL A 66 -0.21 -12.62 -7.81
CA VAL A 66 1.09 -12.06 -7.45
C VAL A 66 2.09 -13.19 -7.30
N ILE A 67 3.05 -13.27 -8.22
CA ILE A 67 4.06 -14.34 -8.26
C ILE A 67 5.21 -14.04 -7.29
N SER A 68 5.66 -12.77 -7.23
CA SER A 68 6.75 -12.36 -6.35
C SER A 68 6.67 -10.88 -6.02
N ILE A 69 7.02 -10.51 -4.80
CA ILE A 69 7.17 -9.12 -4.35
C ILE A 69 8.62 -8.93 -3.92
N GLN A 70 9.29 -7.95 -4.50
CA GLN A 70 10.64 -7.56 -4.12
C GLN A 70 10.62 -6.12 -3.63
N THR A 71 11.14 -5.89 -2.42
CA THR A 71 11.27 -4.55 -1.84
C THR A 71 12.74 -4.18 -1.77
N GLY A 72 13.09 -3.04 -2.36
CA GLY A 72 14.42 -2.46 -2.23
C GLY A 72 14.57 -1.77 -0.88
N ILE A 73 15.72 -1.92 -0.25
CA ILE A 73 16.11 -1.09 0.90
C ILE A 73 16.98 0.04 0.36
N LEU A 74 16.62 1.29 0.62
CA LEU A 74 17.52 2.41 0.38
C LEU A 74 18.79 2.17 1.21
N PRO A 75 19.98 2.09 0.58
CA PRO A 75 21.21 1.85 1.30
C PRO A 75 21.47 2.98 2.32
N PRO A 76 22.15 2.69 3.44
CA PRO A 76 22.27 3.58 4.59
C PRO A 76 22.97 4.93 4.31
N PHE A 77 23.52 5.14 3.10
CA PHE A 77 24.22 6.36 2.69
C PHE A 77 23.35 7.64 2.62
N PHE A 78 22.03 7.53 2.84
CA PHE A 78 21.12 8.68 2.86
C PHE A 78 20.75 9.20 4.26
N ASN A 79 21.30 8.62 5.32
CA ASN A 79 21.23 9.22 6.66
C ASN A 79 22.44 10.14 6.88
N ASN A 80 22.35 11.36 6.32
CA ASN A 80 23.15 12.52 6.73
C ASN A 80 22.52 13.20 7.95
#